data_AF-A0A957YAG7-F1
#
_entry.id   AF-A0A957YAG7-F1
#
_cell.length_a   1.000
_cell.length_b   1.000
_cell.length_c   1.000
_cell.angle_alpha   90.00
_cell.angle_beta   90.00
_cell.angle_gamma   90.00
#
_symmetry.space_group_name_H-M   'P 1'
#
loop_
_entity.id
_entity.type
_entity.pdbx_description
1 polymer ?
#
loop_
_entity_poly.entity_id
_entity_poly.type
_entity_poly.pdbx_seq_one_letter_code
_entity_poly.pdbx_strand_id
1 'polypeptide(L)'
;WLLPGVGQLKDDSVFAFESNSTFVEAFLLGLNTQVMSELRWRNVPIASGCTPLKMFWGRVDVAQDARINDVIDVTLWDAGSSLGDPGHFPGGGSTNLVLLVRSDLVRRYPATLVSAVEALQDNGQPVFGPGHEPPDDAPRTWPIFQGSIGEDVTFFGFDLTPEQARGYWLILEEPASGYRFRADVGPTANNGGDYAAQTLNIPTRVLISGAELIPE
;
A
#
# COMPACT_ATOMS: atom_id res chain seq x y z
N TRP A 1 3.96 18.96 -1.87
CA TRP A 1 5.16 18.39 -2.53
C TRP A 1 5.34 16.97 -2.03
N LEU A 2 4.38 16.09 -2.34
CA LEU A 2 4.42 14.67 -1.89
C LEU A 2 4.55 13.75 -3.11
N LEU A 3 3.90 14.12 -4.22
CA LEU A 3 4.10 13.53 -5.55
C LEU A 3 4.25 14.68 -6.58
N PRO A 4 5.47 15.00 -7.02
CA PRO A 4 5.65 15.98 -8.09
C PRO A 4 4.99 15.47 -9.37
N GLY A 5 4.28 16.32 -10.09
CA GLY A 5 3.61 15.93 -11.33
C GLY A 5 2.27 15.20 -11.16
N VAL A 6 1.71 15.10 -9.95
CA VAL A 6 0.39 14.47 -9.73
C VAL A 6 -0.72 15.03 -10.65
N GLY A 7 -0.68 16.34 -10.94
CA GLY A 7 -1.63 17.00 -11.84
C GLY A 7 -1.45 16.67 -13.32
N GLN A 8 -0.34 16.04 -13.72
CA GLN A 8 -0.07 15.64 -15.11
C GLN A 8 -0.50 14.19 -15.39
N LEU A 9 -0.85 13.44 -14.35
CA LEU A 9 -1.36 12.08 -14.51
C LEU A 9 -2.67 12.13 -15.31
N LYS A 10 -2.95 11.06 -16.05
CA LYS A 10 -4.22 10.93 -16.76
C LYS A 10 -5.32 10.56 -15.75
N ASP A 11 -6.55 10.98 -16.00
CA ASP A 11 -7.69 10.46 -15.25
C ASP A 11 -7.87 8.95 -15.50
N ASP A 12 -8.41 8.24 -14.51
CA ASP A 12 -8.63 6.78 -14.50
C ASP A 12 -7.37 5.97 -14.82
N SER A 13 -6.28 6.31 -14.11
CA SER A 13 -4.99 5.66 -14.25
C SER A 13 -4.48 5.10 -12.94
N VAL A 14 -3.71 4.02 -13.06
CA VAL A 14 -3.04 3.35 -11.95
C VAL A 14 -1.55 3.32 -12.25
N PHE A 15 -0.74 3.71 -11.27
CA PHE A 15 0.72 3.76 -11.39
C PHE A 15 1.37 3.15 -10.16
N ALA A 16 2.47 2.43 -10.36
CA ALA A 16 3.34 1.97 -9.30
C ALA A 16 4.55 2.92 -9.17
N PHE A 17 4.85 3.33 -7.94
CA PHE A 17 6.02 4.14 -7.62
C PHE A 17 6.83 3.48 -6.51
N GLU A 18 8.11 3.81 -6.45
CA GLU A 18 8.95 3.51 -5.31
C GLU A 18 8.90 4.66 -4.30
N SER A 19 8.78 4.34 -3.02
CA SER A 19 8.86 5.35 -1.96
C SER A 19 10.28 5.92 -1.84
N ASN A 20 10.40 7.24 -1.81
CA ASN A 20 11.70 7.89 -1.59
C ASN A 20 11.99 8.03 -0.08
N SER A 21 12.71 7.04 0.46
CA SER A 21 13.15 6.99 1.87
C SER A 21 14.07 8.14 2.24
N THR A 22 15.01 8.50 1.36
CA THR A 22 15.91 9.65 1.55
C THR A 22 15.12 10.94 1.76
N PHE A 23 14.05 11.16 0.99
CA PHE A 23 13.17 12.31 1.17
C PHE A 23 12.45 12.28 2.53
N VAL A 24 11.85 11.14 2.89
CA VAL A 24 11.13 10.98 4.17
C VAL A 24 12.06 11.29 5.35
N GLU A 25 13.27 10.72 5.34
CA GLU A 25 14.28 10.99 6.36
C GLU A 25 14.69 12.46 6.41
N ALA A 26 15.06 13.06 5.27
CA ALA A 26 15.49 14.44 5.21
C ALA A 26 14.40 15.39 5.71
N PHE A 27 13.14 15.11 5.36
CA PHE A 27 11.98 15.86 5.82
C PHE A 27 11.81 15.76 7.35
N LEU A 28 11.80 14.54 7.90
CA LEU A 28 11.66 14.32 9.34
C LEU A 28 12.84 14.90 10.13
N LEU A 29 14.07 14.79 9.62
CA LEU A 29 15.26 15.36 10.25
C LEU A 29 15.18 16.90 10.28
N GLY A 30 14.80 17.52 9.17
CA GLY A 30 14.61 18.97 9.09
C GLY A 30 13.50 19.44 10.04
N LEU A 31 12.38 18.73 10.06
CA LEU A 31 11.25 19.04 10.93
C LEU A 31 11.62 18.93 12.42
N ASN A 32 12.27 17.85 12.83
CA ASN A 32 12.77 17.68 14.20
C ASN A 32 13.76 18.81 14.55
N THR A 33 14.67 19.17 13.64
CA THR A 33 15.66 20.25 13.87
C THR A 33 14.98 21.59 14.16
N GLN A 34 13.95 21.96 13.39
CA GLN A 34 13.21 23.21 13.57
C GLN A 34 12.37 23.19 14.85
N VAL A 35 11.62 22.12 15.09
CA VAL A 35 10.77 21.97 16.29
C VAL A 35 11.64 22.01 17.55
N MET A 36 12.75 21.27 17.56
CA MET A 36 13.66 21.26 18.71
C MET A 36 14.33 22.62 18.94
N SER A 37 14.70 23.34 17.87
CA SER A 37 15.22 24.71 17.97
C SER A 37 14.20 25.67 18.57
N GLU A 38 12.94 25.60 18.13
CA GLU A 38 11.87 26.45 18.66
C GLU A 38 11.54 26.14 20.12
N LEU A 39 11.43 24.85 20.49
CA LEU A 39 11.17 24.44 21.87
C LEU A 39 12.28 24.91 22.82
N ARG A 40 13.55 24.82 22.40
CA ARG A 40 14.68 25.36 23.15
C ARG A 40 14.61 26.87 23.27
N TRP A 41 14.29 27.57 22.18
CA TRP A 41 14.15 29.04 22.19
C TRP A 41 13.05 29.52 23.15
N ARG A 42 11.94 28.78 23.24
CA ARG A 42 10.86 29.04 24.21
C ARG A 42 11.15 28.55 25.63
N ASN A 43 12.35 28.03 25.88
CA ASN A 43 12.78 27.47 27.18
C ASN A 43 11.87 26.34 27.69
N VAL A 44 11.31 25.55 26.78
CA VAL A 44 10.52 24.35 27.12
C VAL A 44 11.48 23.23 27.52
N PRO A 45 11.28 22.56 28.67
CA PRO A 45 12.13 21.45 29.08
C PRO A 45 11.92 20.26 28.14
N ILE A 46 12.98 19.86 27.45
CA ILE A 46 13.01 18.70 26.54
C ILE A 46 14.17 17.80 26.91
N ALA A 47 13.96 16.49 26.83
CA ALA A 47 15.03 15.52 27.07
C ALA A 47 16.13 15.66 26.00
N SER A 48 17.40 15.55 26.41
CA SER A 48 18.52 15.53 25.47
C SER A 48 18.47 14.27 24.61
N GLY A 49 18.70 14.41 23.30
CA GLY A 49 18.75 13.29 22.36
C GLY A 49 17.39 12.69 21.97
N CYS A 50 16.26 13.31 22.34
CA CYS A 50 14.97 12.82 21.88
C CYS A 50 14.72 13.15 20.40
N THR A 51 14.06 12.22 19.70
CA THR A 51 13.51 12.44 18.35
C THR A 51 11.98 12.45 18.45
N PRO A 52 11.33 13.61 18.61
CA PRO A 52 9.89 13.66 18.87
C PRO A 52 9.03 13.23 17.67
N LEU A 53 9.46 13.54 16.44
CA LEU A 53 8.67 13.29 15.22
C LEU A 53 9.31 12.17 14.41
N LYS A 54 8.70 10.98 14.45
CA LYS A 54 9.23 9.78 13.80
C LYS A 54 8.31 9.19 12.73
N MET A 55 7.11 9.75 12.55
CA MET A 55 6.09 9.25 11.63
C MET A 55 5.84 10.29 10.54
N PHE A 56 5.88 9.83 9.29
CA PHE A 56 5.51 10.58 8.10
C PHE A 56 4.24 10.01 7.46
N TRP A 57 4.21 8.69 7.22
CA TRP A 57 3.07 8.00 6.60
C TRP A 57 2.03 7.55 7.62
N GLY A 58 2.42 7.44 8.89
CA GLY A 58 1.55 6.93 9.95
C GLY A 58 1.23 5.45 9.76
N ARG A 59 2.25 4.65 9.43
CA ARG A 59 2.13 3.20 9.21
C ARG A 59 1.44 2.50 10.37
N VAL A 60 0.68 1.47 10.06
CA VAL A 60 -0.02 0.65 11.07
C VAL A 60 0.44 -0.78 10.95
N ASP A 61 0.88 -1.35 12.08
CA ASP A 61 1.06 -2.78 12.24
C ASP A 61 -0.32 -3.41 12.47
N VAL A 62 -0.81 -4.16 11.49
CA VAL A 62 -2.11 -4.85 11.60
C VAL A 62 -2.06 -5.95 12.66
N ALA A 63 -0.91 -6.61 12.86
CA ALA A 63 -0.79 -7.70 13.83
C ALA A 63 -0.76 -7.19 15.28
N GLN A 64 -0.17 -6.00 15.50
CA GLN A 64 -0.06 -5.40 16.82
C GLN A 64 -1.11 -4.31 17.11
N ASP A 65 -1.96 -3.98 16.12
CA ASP A 65 -2.92 -2.87 16.16
C ASP A 65 -2.29 -1.56 16.66
N ALA A 66 -1.06 -1.29 16.21
CA ALA A 66 -0.23 -0.20 16.71
C ALA A 66 0.39 0.60 15.56
N ARG A 67 0.58 1.91 15.78
CA ARG A 67 1.31 2.74 14.81
C ARG A 67 2.79 2.45 14.89
N ILE A 68 3.41 2.28 13.73
CA ILE A 68 4.85 2.08 13.60
C ILE A 68 5.49 3.41 13.22
N ASN A 69 6.66 3.68 13.78
CA ASN A 69 7.49 4.80 13.36
C ASN A 69 8.02 4.56 11.93
N ASP A 70 8.15 5.63 11.15
CA ASP A 70 8.84 5.55 9.86
C ASP A 70 10.36 5.56 10.04
N VAL A 71 10.88 6.23 11.06
CA VAL A 71 12.31 6.26 11.37
C VAL A 71 12.59 5.90 12.82
N ILE A 72 13.74 5.28 13.08
CA ILE A 72 14.26 5.07 14.43
C ILE A 72 14.77 6.39 15.02
N ASP A 73 15.14 6.38 16.32
CA ASP A 73 15.78 7.55 16.93
C ASP A 73 17.06 7.96 16.17
N VAL A 74 17.18 9.26 15.88
CA VAL A 74 18.35 9.81 15.15
C VAL A 74 19.66 9.54 15.90
N THR A 75 19.60 9.36 17.23
CA THR A 75 20.77 9.01 18.05
C THR A 75 21.28 7.60 17.80
N LEU A 76 20.48 6.73 17.18
CA LEU A 76 20.84 5.35 16.83
C LEU A 76 21.38 5.23 15.40
N TRP A 77 21.35 6.32 14.63
CA TRP A 77 21.87 6.34 13.27
C TRP A 77 23.40 6.26 13.31
N ASP A 78 23.99 5.51 12.39
CA ASP A 78 25.44 5.45 12.28
C ASP A 78 25.98 6.82 11.82
N ALA A 79 27.12 7.25 12.36
CA ALA A 79 27.69 8.54 12.01
C ALA A 79 28.20 8.58 10.56
N GLY A 80 28.47 7.42 9.97
CA GLY A 80 28.91 7.26 8.59
C GLY A 80 27.81 6.90 7.59
N SER A 81 26.57 6.66 8.04
CA SER A 81 25.48 6.29 7.13
C SER A 81 25.00 7.47 6.29
N SER A 82 24.50 7.16 5.10
CA SER A 82 23.89 8.15 4.20
C SER A 82 22.39 8.29 4.48
N LEU A 83 21.76 9.37 4.00
CA LEU A 83 20.31 9.49 4.07
C LEU A 83 19.64 8.43 3.18
N GLY A 84 18.62 7.75 3.70
CA GLY A 84 17.96 6.60 3.09
C GLY A 84 18.60 5.25 3.43
N ASP A 85 19.55 5.22 4.39
CA ASP A 85 20.16 3.97 4.83
C ASP A 85 19.09 3.04 5.46
N PRO A 86 19.03 1.76 5.05
CA PRO A 86 18.09 0.80 5.62
C PRO A 86 18.13 0.74 7.16
N GLY A 87 19.29 0.95 7.78
CA GLY A 87 19.47 0.97 9.22
C GLY A 87 18.74 2.11 9.95
N HIS A 88 18.22 3.11 9.25
CA HIS A 88 17.42 4.20 9.84
C HIS A 88 15.94 3.84 10.00
N PHE A 89 15.49 2.74 9.39
CA PHE A 89 14.09 2.31 9.39
C PHE A 89 13.88 1.11 10.31
N PRO A 90 12.76 1.04 11.04
CA PRO A 90 12.41 -0.17 11.77
C PRO A 90 12.36 -1.38 10.84
N GLY A 91 13.06 -2.45 11.19
CA GLY A 91 13.08 -3.68 10.38
C GLY A 91 14.01 -3.64 9.16
N GLY A 92 14.73 -2.54 8.91
CA GLY A 92 15.74 -2.49 7.84
C GLY A 92 15.18 -2.30 6.43
N GLY A 93 13.92 -1.87 6.28
CA GLY A 93 13.29 -1.65 4.98
C GLY A 93 13.18 -0.16 4.64
N SER A 94 13.88 0.28 3.59
CA SER A 94 13.83 1.67 3.13
C SER A 94 12.91 1.89 1.92
N THR A 95 12.57 0.85 1.15
CA THR A 95 11.84 0.96 -0.12
C THR A 95 10.52 0.20 -0.09
N ASN A 96 9.45 0.93 -0.36
CA ASN A 96 8.09 0.40 -0.44
C ASN A 96 7.49 0.71 -1.82
N LEU A 97 6.68 -0.22 -2.30
CA LEU A 97 5.81 -0.04 -3.45
C LEU A 97 4.65 0.86 -3.05
N VAL A 98 4.46 1.95 -3.78
CA VAL A 98 3.32 2.86 -3.64
C VAL A 98 2.46 2.75 -4.88
N LEU A 99 1.29 2.13 -4.74
CA LEU A 99 0.26 2.11 -5.76
C LEU A 99 -0.54 3.41 -5.72
N LEU A 100 -0.43 4.20 -6.77
CA LEU A 100 -1.21 5.42 -6.97
C LEU A 100 -2.41 5.12 -7.87
N VAL A 101 -3.60 5.42 -7.39
CA VAL A 101 -4.85 5.29 -8.13
C VAL A 101 -5.43 6.70 -8.29
N ARG A 102 -5.43 7.22 -9.52
CA ARG A 102 -6.14 8.43 -9.88
C ARG A 102 -7.45 8.05 -10.55
N SER A 103 -8.53 8.00 -9.78
CA SER A 103 -9.85 7.65 -10.27
C SER A 103 -10.93 8.07 -9.28
N ASP A 104 -12.13 8.29 -9.79
CA ASP A 104 -13.34 8.47 -9.00
C ASP A 104 -13.76 7.19 -8.26
N LEU A 105 -13.19 6.02 -8.61
CA LEU A 105 -13.56 4.71 -8.03
C LEU A 105 -13.46 4.71 -6.50
N VAL A 106 -12.29 5.02 -5.95
CA VAL A 106 -12.06 4.96 -4.50
C VAL A 106 -12.87 6.04 -3.77
N ARG A 107 -13.08 7.20 -4.41
CA ARG A 107 -13.95 8.25 -3.86
C ARG A 107 -15.41 7.79 -3.79
N ARG A 108 -15.91 7.14 -4.84
CA ARG A 108 -17.30 6.70 -4.94
C ARG A 108 -17.58 5.43 -4.15
N TYR A 109 -16.57 4.58 -4.00
CA TYR A 109 -16.61 3.30 -3.29
C TYR A 109 -15.49 3.27 -2.25
N PRO A 110 -15.60 4.03 -1.15
CA PRO A 110 -14.54 4.14 -0.14
C PRO A 110 -14.25 2.83 0.61
N ALA A 111 -15.13 1.84 0.47
CA ALA A 111 -14.96 0.53 1.07
C ALA A 111 -14.22 -0.47 0.16
N THR A 112 -13.78 -0.05 -1.04
CA THR A 112 -12.95 -0.86 -1.94
C THR A 112 -11.71 -1.36 -1.20
N LEU A 113 -11.50 -2.67 -1.24
CA LEU A 113 -10.33 -3.30 -0.65
C LEU A 113 -9.23 -3.36 -1.71
N VAL A 114 -8.01 -3.01 -1.31
CA VAL A 114 -6.82 -3.06 -2.16
C VAL A 114 -5.81 -3.98 -1.49
N SER A 115 -5.36 -5.01 -2.20
CA SER A 115 -4.39 -5.99 -1.70
C SER A 115 -3.45 -6.46 -2.80
N ALA A 116 -2.28 -6.98 -2.43
CA ALA A 116 -1.38 -7.68 -3.33
C ALA A 116 -1.40 -9.18 -3.05
N VAL A 117 -1.39 -10.01 -4.09
CA VAL A 117 -1.35 -11.49 -3.99
C VAL A 117 -0.28 -12.01 -4.93
N GLU A 118 0.53 -12.96 -4.48
CA GLU A 118 1.56 -13.57 -5.33
C GLU A 118 0.94 -14.24 -6.56
N ALA A 119 1.54 -14.04 -7.73
CA ALA A 119 1.12 -14.70 -8.95
C ALA A 119 1.41 -16.20 -8.88
N LEU A 120 0.57 -17.00 -9.55
CA LEU A 120 0.85 -18.41 -9.74
C LEU A 120 2.17 -18.56 -10.52
N GLN A 121 2.93 -19.61 -10.22
CA GLN A 121 4.18 -19.87 -10.90
C GLN A 121 4.02 -21.03 -11.90
N ASP A 122 4.48 -20.84 -13.13
CA ASP A 122 4.69 -21.91 -14.10
C ASP A 122 6.18 -21.97 -14.45
N ASN A 123 6.80 -23.14 -14.26
CA ASN A 123 8.24 -23.35 -14.45
C ASN A 123 9.14 -22.31 -13.75
N GLY A 124 8.72 -21.82 -12.58
CA GLY A 124 9.45 -20.83 -11.78
C GLY A 124 9.36 -19.40 -12.30
N GLN A 125 8.41 -19.10 -13.20
CA GLN A 125 8.10 -17.75 -13.66
C GLN A 125 6.65 -17.39 -13.26
N PRO A 126 6.39 -16.14 -12.83
CA PRO A 126 5.04 -15.70 -12.54
C PRO A 126 4.21 -15.68 -13.83
N VAL A 127 3.05 -16.33 -13.81
CA VAL A 127 2.11 -16.34 -14.93
C VAL A 127 0.91 -15.46 -14.65
N PHE A 128 0.54 -14.69 -15.67
CA PHE A 128 -0.58 -13.76 -15.65
C PHE A 128 -1.56 -14.06 -16.78
N GLY A 129 -2.83 -13.74 -16.57
CA GLY A 129 -3.88 -13.85 -17.58
C GLY A 129 -5.01 -14.80 -17.21
N PRO A 130 -6.00 -14.95 -18.09
CA PRO A 130 -7.21 -15.73 -17.82
C PRO A 130 -6.89 -17.17 -17.44
N GLY A 131 -7.49 -17.67 -16.35
CA GLY A 131 -7.27 -19.03 -15.84
C GLY A 131 -6.01 -19.19 -14.99
N HIS A 132 -5.24 -18.12 -14.79
CA HIS A 132 -4.14 -18.05 -13.82
C HIS A 132 -4.43 -17.04 -12.69
N GLU A 133 -5.72 -16.79 -12.42
CA GLU A 133 -6.10 -15.98 -11.26
C GLU A 133 -5.71 -16.70 -9.96
N PRO A 134 -5.26 -15.95 -8.94
CA PRO A 134 -4.98 -16.54 -7.64
C PRO A 134 -6.26 -17.11 -7.01
N PRO A 135 -6.17 -18.23 -6.28
CA PRO A 135 -7.29 -18.78 -5.50
C PRO A 135 -7.89 -17.76 -4.54
N ASP A 136 -9.18 -17.92 -4.21
CA ASP A 136 -9.90 -17.02 -3.29
C ASP A 136 -9.28 -16.94 -1.89
N ASP A 137 -8.65 -18.04 -1.44
CA ASP A 137 -8.00 -18.20 -0.15
C ASP A 137 -6.49 -17.92 -0.18
N ALA A 138 -5.97 -17.43 -1.31
CA ALA A 138 -4.55 -17.07 -1.43
C ALA A 138 -4.16 -16.02 -0.36
N PRO A 139 -2.98 -16.14 0.25
CA PRO A 139 -2.49 -15.15 1.21
C PRO A 139 -2.45 -13.75 0.59
N ARG A 140 -3.03 -12.78 1.32
CA ARG A 140 -3.13 -11.38 0.88
C ARG A 140 -2.16 -10.51 1.65
N THR A 141 -1.41 -9.70 0.92
CA THR A 141 -0.60 -8.61 1.46
C THR A 141 -1.43 -7.33 1.44
N TRP A 142 -1.69 -6.79 2.63
CA TRP A 142 -2.45 -5.56 2.81
C TRP A 142 -1.53 -4.34 2.80
N PRO A 143 -2.03 -3.15 2.44
CA PRO A 143 -1.23 -1.94 2.47
C PRO A 143 -0.86 -1.56 3.92
N ILE A 144 0.40 -1.21 4.14
CA ILE A 144 0.96 -0.77 5.43
C ILE A 144 0.68 0.71 5.73
N PHE A 145 0.33 1.49 4.71
CA PHE A 145 -0.17 2.85 4.83
C PHE A 145 -1.04 3.22 3.63
N GLN A 146 -1.92 4.19 3.80
CA GLN A 146 -2.77 4.73 2.74
C GLN A 146 -3.04 6.21 2.97
N GLY A 147 -3.40 6.92 1.90
CA GLY A 147 -3.81 8.31 2.00
C GLY A 147 -4.34 8.85 0.68
N SER A 148 -4.81 10.09 0.70
CA SER A 148 -5.31 10.78 -0.48
C SER A 148 -4.61 12.12 -0.69
N ILE A 149 -4.55 12.54 -1.95
CA ILE A 149 -4.02 13.83 -2.38
C ILE A 149 -5.10 14.50 -3.22
N GLY A 150 -5.71 15.57 -2.72
CA GLY A 150 -6.87 16.17 -3.39
C GLY A 150 -8.08 15.24 -3.31
N GLU A 151 -8.94 15.29 -4.34
CA GLU A 151 -10.24 14.60 -4.34
C GLU A 151 -10.24 13.27 -5.12
N ASP A 152 -9.33 13.09 -6.05
CA ASP A 152 -9.35 11.99 -7.04
C ASP A 152 -8.11 11.08 -6.99
N VAL A 153 -7.12 11.40 -6.17
CA VAL A 153 -5.88 10.62 -6.07
C VAL A 153 -5.79 9.94 -4.71
N THR A 154 -5.72 8.61 -4.72
CA THR A 154 -5.48 7.78 -3.53
C THR A 154 -4.21 6.99 -3.73
N PHE A 155 -3.41 6.82 -2.68
CA PHE A 155 -2.21 5.99 -2.70
C PHE A 155 -2.25 4.91 -1.61
N PHE A 156 -1.66 3.76 -1.92
CA PHE A 156 -1.54 2.60 -1.05
C PHE A 156 -0.09 2.12 -1.03
N GLY A 157 0.52 2.06 0.14
CA GLY A 157 1.88 1.59 0.33
C GLY A 157 1.92 0.14 0.75
N PHE A 158 2.75 -0.67 0.10
CA PHE A 158 2.99 -2.08 0.42
C PHE A 158 4.44 -2.29 0.85
N ASP A 159 4.65 -3.22 1.77
CA ASP A 159 5.98 -3.70 2.18
C ASP A 159 6.55 -4.66 1.12
N LEU A 160 6.70 -4.15 -0.10
CA LEU A 160 7.21 -4.85 -1.28
C LEU A 160 8.09 -3.88 -2.05
N THR A 161 9.18 -4.34 -2.67
CA THR A 161 9.91 -3.53 -3.65
C THR A 161 9.21 -3.55 -5.01
N PRO A 162 9.45 -2.57 -5.90
CA PRO A 162 8.95 -2.63 -7.27
C PRO A 162 9.32 -3.93 -8.00
N GLU A 163 10.54 -4.43 -7.81
CA GLU A 163 10.99 -5.69 -8.42
C GLU A 163 10.20 -6.89 -7.91
N GLN A 164 9.95 -6.96 -6.60
CA GLN A 164 9.13 -8.01 -6.01
C GLN A 164 7.71 -7.94 -6.55
N ALA A 165 7.14 -6.73 -6.63
CA ALA A 165 5.78 -6.49 -7.09
C ALA A 165 5.50 -6.99 -8.51
N ARG A 166 6.51 -7.13 -9.37
CA ARG A 166 6.35 -7.75 -10.71
C ARG A 166 5.85 -9.19 -10.66
N GLY A 167 6.06 -9.90 -9.56
CA GLY A 167 5.53 -11.24 -9.30
C GLY A 167 4.17 -11.26 -8.61
N TYR A 168 3.48 -10.12 -8.46
CA TYR A 168 2.22 -10.01 -7.73
C TYR A 168 1.09 -9.51 -8.62
N TRP A 169 -0.13 -9.94 -8.29
CA TRP A 169 -1.38 -9.31 -8.67
C TRP A 169 -1.74 -8.22 -7.68
N LEU A 170 -1.98 -7.01 -8.17
CA LEU A 170 -2.64 -5.96 -7.40
C LEU A 170 -4.16 -6.08 -7.63
N ILE A 171 -4.88 -6.36 -6.55
CA ILE A 171 -6.30 -6.64 -6.57
C ILE A 171 -7.05 -5.46 -5.97
N LEU A 172 -7.98 -4.90 -6.73
CA LEU A 172 -9.01 -3.99 -6.25
C LEU A 172 -10.33 -4.76 -6.22
N GLU A 173 -10.94 -4.90 -5.05
CA GLU A 173 -12.17 -5.69 -4.89
C GLU A 173 -13.27 -4.93 -4.15
N GLU A 174 -14.51 -5.24 -4.51
CA GLU A 174 -15.66 -4.83 -3.71
C GLU A 174 -15.63 -5.62 -2.38
N PRO A 175 -15.77 -4.95 -1.22
CA PRO A 175 -15.91 -5.65 0.04
C PRO A 175 -17.15 -6.54 0.00
N ALA A 176 -17.09 -7.72 0.62
CA ALA A 176 -18.21 -8.64 0.69
C ALA A 176 -19.39 -8.00 1.44
N SER A 177 -20.31 -7.37 0.70
CA SER A 177 -21.48 -6.65 1.23
C SER A 177 -22.64 -7.61 1.50
N GLY A 178 -22.34 -8.71 2.22
CA GLY A 178 -23.25 -9.82 2.45
C GLY A 178 -23.54 -10.65 1.20
N TYR A 179 -24.33 -11.72 1.38
CA TYR A 179 -24.75 -12.58 0.28
C TYR A 179 -25.79 -11.85 -0.59
N ARG A 180 -25.41 -11.52 -1.83
CA ARG A 180 -26.33 -11.03 -2.86
C ARG A 180 -26.68 -12.19 -3.79
N PHE A 181 -27.93 -12.29 -4.22
CA PHE A 181 -28.41 -13.33 -5.13
C PHE A 181 -28.65 -12.72 -6.51
N ARG A 182 -28.19 -13.38 -7.58
CA ARG A 182 -28.52 -13.05 -8.96
C ARG A 182 -29.58 -14.01 -9.49
N ALA A 183 -30.52 -13.54 -10.30
CA ALA A 183 -31.57 -14.38 -10.88
C ALA A 183 -31.30 -14.72 -12.36
N ASP A 184 -30.04 -14.67 -12.80
CA ASP A 184 -29.60 -14.78 -14.19
C ASP A 184 -29.07 -16.17 -14.58
N VAL A 185 -29.03 -17.13 -13.65
CA VAL A 185 -28.57 -18.51 -13.88
C VAL A 185 -29.74 -19.47 -14.08
N GLY A 186 -29.70 -20.24 -15.17
CA GLY A 186 -30.71 -21.25 -15.53
C GLY A 186 -30.64 -22.55 -14.69
N PRO A 187 -31.63 -23.45 -14.80
CA PRO A 187 -31.93 -24.50 -13.80
C PRO A 187 -31.06 -25.76 -13.94
N THR A 188 -29.76 -25.64 -14.18
CA THR A 188 -28.85 -26.78 -14.34
C THR A 188 -28.25 -27.29 -13.03
N ALA A 189 -28.84 -26.95 -11.88
CA ALA A 189 -28.36 -27.39 -10.57
C ALA A 189 -28.90 -28.78 -10.18
N ASN A 190 -28.03 -29.66 -9.68
CA ASN A 190 -28.42 -31.01 -9.28
C ASN A 190 -29.12 -31.05 -7.91
N ASN A 191 -28.90 -30.05 -7.07
CA ASN A 191 -29.49 -29.91 -5.75
C ASN A 191 -29.63 -28.42 -5.35
N GLY A 192 -30.31 -28.15 -4.24
CA GLY A 192 -30.55 -26.78 -3.75
C GLY A 192 -29.29 -26.03 -3.31
N GLY A 193 -28.24 -26.75 -2.88
CA GLY A 193 -26.94 -26.18 -2.55
C GLY A 193 -26.18 -25.71 -3.80
N ASP A 194 -26.17 -26.54 -4.86
CA ASP A 194 -25.58 -26.18 -6.15
C ASP A 194 -26.31 -24.97 -6.76
N TYR A 195 -27.63 -24.93 -6.64
CA TYR A 195 -28.43 -23.80 -7.10
C TYR A 195 -28.08 -22.53 -6.32
N ALA A 196 -27.99 -22.62 -4.99
CA ALA A 196 -27.56 -21.49 -4.16
C ALA A 196 -26.16 -21.02 -4.55
N ALA A 197 -25.20 -21.93 -4.71
CA ALA A 197 -23.83 -21.59 -5.11
C ALA A 197 -23.77 -20.88 -6.47
N GLN A 198 -24.56 -21.33 -7.45
CA GLN A 198 -24.65 -20.69 -8.77
C GLN A 198 -25.31 -19.31 -8.71
N THR A 199 -26.26 -19.11 -7.81
CA THR A 199 -27.06 -17.88 -7.66
C THR A 199 -26.32 -16.81 -6.83
N LEU A 200 -25.32 -17.18 -6.04
CA LEU A 200 -24.55 -16.22 -5.25
C LEU A 200 -23.74 -15.28 -6.15
N ASN A 201 -23.86 -13.98 -5.88
CA ASN A 201 -23.10 -12.96 -6.59
C ASN A 201 -21.62 -13.04 -6.21
N ILE A 202 -20.76 -13.35 -7.19
CA ILE A 202 -19.31 -13.34 -7.00
C ILE A 202 -18.86 -11.88 -6.82
N PRO A 203 -18.04 -11.56 -5.79
CA PRO A 203 -17.49 -10.22 -5.62
C PRO A 203 -16.79 -9.74 -6.88
N THR A 204 -17.00 -8.49 -7.25
CA THR A 204 -16.29 -7.91 -8.40
C THR A 204 -14.85 -7.64 -7.99
N ARG A 205 -13.90 -8.23 -8.73
CA ARG A 205 -12.47 -8.05 -8.53
C ARG A 205 -11.83 -7.58 -9.83
N VAL A 206 -10.94 -6.62 -9.71
CA VAL A 206 -10.04 -6.19 -10.78
C VAL A 206 -8.65 -6.64 -10.39
N LEU A 207 -8.03 -7.46 -11.23
CA LEU A 207 -6.67 -7.94 -11.04
C LEU A 207 -5.77 -7.21 -12.05
N ILE A 208 -4.74 -6.53 -11.55
CA ILE A 208 -3.75 -5.84 -12.36
C ILE A 208 -2.41 -6.53 -12.15
N SER A 209 -1.76 -6.94 -13.22
CA SER A 209 -0.41 -7.52 -13.12
C SER A 209 0.57 -6.45 -12.69
N GLY A 210 1.37 -6.73 -11.66
CA GLY A 210 2.44 -5.82 -11.24
C GLY A 210 3.49 -5.59 -12.33
N ALA A 211 3.67 -6.55 -13.25
CA ALA A 211 4.56 -6.41 -14.39
C ALA A 211 4.09 -5.34 -15.40
N GLU A 212 2.78 -5.11 -15.53
CA GLU A 212 2.23 -4.07 -16.42
C GLU A 212 2.32 -2.65 -15.83
N LEU A 213 2.41 -2.54 -14.50
CA LEU A 213 2.44 -1.26 -13.79
C LEU A 213 3.84 -0.66 -13.63
N ILE A 214 4.87 -1.50 -13.75
CA ILE A 214 6.26 -1.13 -13.48
C ILE A 214 7.02 -1.20 -14.80
N PRO A 215 7.31 -0.05 -15.44
CA PRO A 215 8.06 -0.03 -16.69
C PRO A 215 9.44 -0.68 -16.54
N GLU A 216 9.97 -1.21 -17.66
CA GLU A 216 11.33 -1.77 -17.74
C GLU A 216 12.42 -0.72 -17.47
#